data_AF-A0A956CC51-F1
#
_entry.id   AF-A0A956CC51-F1
#
_cell.length_a   1.000
_cell.length_b   1.000
_cell.length_c   1.000
_cell.angle_alpha   90.00
_cell.angle_beta   90.00
_cell.angle_gamma   90.00
#
_symmetry.space_group_name_H-M   'P 1'
#
loop_
_entity.id
_entity.type
_entity.pdbx_description
1 polymer ?
#
loop_
_entity_poly.entity_id
_entity_poly.type
_entity_poly.pdbx_seq_one_letter_code
_entity_poly.pdbx_strand_id
1 'polypeptide(L)' 'MSAGDDVQLQRLRQMTYTERWRAARALDASARRLKTAYLRQLHPDWTDEEIQREVRRVFMYVHD' A
#
# COMPACT_ATOMS: atom_id res chain seq x y z
N MET A 1 19.84 9.01 -4.86
CA MET A 1 18.60 8.87 -5.66
C MET A 1 18.97 8.19 -6.95
N SER A 2 18.24 7.14 -7.30
CA SER A 2 18.38 6.47 -8.60
C SER A 2 17.73 7.35 -9.68
N ALA A 3 18.19 7.25 -10.93
CA ALA A 3 17.55 7.91 -12.06
C ALA A 3 16.05 7.58 -12.17
N GLY A 4 15.62 6.40 -11.68
CA GLY A 4 14.21 6.02 -11.59
C GLY A 4 13.41 6.80 -10.55
N ASP A 5 14.03 7.21 -9.44
CA ASP A 5 13.37 7.99 -8.38
C ASP A 5 13.03 9.40 -8.90
N ASP A 6 13.94 10.00 -9.66
CA ASP A 6 13.79 11.35 -10.23
C ASP A 6 12.61 11.44 -11.20
N VAL A 7 12.42 10.42 -12.04
CA VAL A 7 11.30 10.35 -13.00
C VAL A 7 9.95 10.26 -12.28
N GLN A 8 9.85 9.46 -11.23
CA GLN A 8 8.62 9.33 -10.43
C GLN A 8 8.28 10.63 -9.71
N LEU A 9 9.29 11.32 -9.18
CA LEU A 9 9.15 12.59 -8.49
C LEU A 9 8.66 13.71 -9.43
N GLN A 10 9.21 13.77 -10.65
CA GLN A 10 8.75 14.71 -11.67
C GLN A 10 7.29 14.46 -12.08
N ARG A 11 6.92 13.19 -12.29
CA ARG A 11 5.54 12.81 -12.60
C ARG A 11 4.57 13.20 -11.47
N LEU A 12 4.94 12.94 -10.21
CA LEU A 12 4.14 13.32 -9.05
C LEU A 12 3.96 14.84 -8.94
N ARG A 13 4.99 15.63 -9.26
CA ARG A 13 4.92 17.10 -9.28
C ARG A 13 3.97 17.65 -10.34
N GLN A 14 3.81 16.95 -11.46
CA GLN A 14 2.92 17.36 -12.56
C GLN A 14 1.45 16.96 -12.35
N MET A 15 1.16 16.04 -11.43
CA MET A 15 -0.22 15.63 -11.12
C MET A 15 -1.02 16.75 -10.46
N THR A 16 -2.27 16.91 -10.89
CA THR A 16 -3.30 17.65 -10.16
C THR A 16 -3.57 16.98 -8.80
N TYR A 17 -4.20 17.72 -7.88
CA TYR A 17 -4.59 17.16 -6.57
C TYR A 17 -5.46 15.90 -6.70
N THR A 18 -6.42 15.88 -7.63
CA THR A 18 -7.29 14.73 -7.85
C THR A 18 -6.52 13.52 -8.39
N GLU A 19 -5.59 13.72 -9.32
CA GLU A 19 -4.74 12.63 -9.84
C GLU A 19 -3.83 12.08 -8.75
N ARG A 20 -3.22 12.96 -7.96
CA ARG A 20 -2.38 12.57 -6.83
C ARG A 20 -3.16 11.77 -5.79
N TRP A 21 -4.40 12.17 -5.49
CA TRP A 21 -5.28 11.42 -4.59
C TRP A 21 -5.63 10.03 -5.15
N ARG A 22 -5.97 9.94 -6.44
CA ARG A 22 -6.25 8.65 -7.10
C ARG A 22 -5.02 7.74 -7.07
N ALA A 23 -3.83 8.28 -7.33
CA ALA A 23 -2.58 7.54 -7.27
C ALA A 23 -2.30 7.02 -5.85
N ALA A 24 -2.47 7.87 -4.83
CA ALA A 24 -2.31 7.47 -3.42
C ALA A 24 -3.28 6.33 -3.04
N ARG A 25 -4.55 6.41 -3.47
CA ARG A 25 -5.53 5.33 -3.25
C ARG A 25 -5.18 4.03 -3.94
N ALA A 26 -4.70 4.10 -5.18
CA ALA A 26 -4.27 2.93 -5.91
C ALA A 26 -3.05 2.27 -5.24
N LEU A 27 -2.13 3.08 -4.71
CA LEU A 27 -0.97 2.60 -3.97
C LEU A 27 -1.38 1.92 -2.65
N ASP A 28 -2.24 2.53 -1.85
CA ASP A 28 -2.77 1.94 -0.60
C ASP A 28 -3.45 0.59 -0.87
N ALA A 29 -4.32 0.51 -1.89
CA ALA A 29 -4.98 -0.73 -2.27
C ALA A 29 -3.96 -1.82 -2.69
N SER A 30 -2.93 -1.44 -3.44
CA SER A 30 -1.87 -2.36 -3.88
C SER A 30 -1.03 -2.86 -2.70
N ALA A 31 -0.67 -1.97 -1.78
CA ALA A 31 0.09 -2.30 -0.59
C ALA A 31 -0.69 -3.27 0.33
N ARG A 32 -2.00 -3.04 0.53
CA ARG A 32 -2.87 -3.96 1.29
C ARG A 32 -2.99 -5.33 0.64
N ARG A 33 -3.08 -5.40 -0.69
CA ARG A 33 -3.09 -6.69 -1.43
C ARG A 33 -1.79 -7.45 -1.25
N LEU A 34 -0.65 -6.76 -1.38
CA LEU A 34 0.67 -7.37 -1.17
C LEU A 34 0.81 -7.88 0.26
N LYS A 35 0.41 -7.08 1.26
CA LYS A 35 0.44 -7.49 2.66
C LYS A 35 -0.46 -8.70 2.95
N THR A 36 -1.65 -8.74 2.34
CA THR A 36 -2.56 -9.88 2.44
C THR A 36 -1.91 -11.16 1.91
N ALA A 37 -1.30 -11.10 0.71
CA ALA A 37 -0.63 -12.25 0.12
C ALA A 37 0.54 -12.73 0.98
N TYR A 38 1.35 -11.79 1.49
CA TYR A 38 2.44 -12.08 2.42
C TYR A 38 1.95 -12.76 3.70
N LEU A 39 0.88 -12.27 4.32
CA LEU A 39 0.34 -12.86 5.54
C LEU A 39 -0.23 -14.25 5.32
N ARG A 40 -0.88 -14.51 4.17
CA ARG A 40 -1.34 -15.86 3.79
C ARG A 40 -0.18 -16.83 3.62
N GLN A 41 0.94 -16.37 3.08
CA GLN A 41 2.15 -17.19 2.99
C GLN A 41 2.76 -17.49 4.36
N LEU A 42 2.77 -16.51 5.26
CA LEU A 42 3.37 -16.61 6.59
C LEU A 42 2.51 -17.41 7.58
N HIS A 43 1.18 -17.32 7.44
CA HIS A 43 0.19 -17.92 8.33
C HIS A 43 -0.85 -18.71 7.51
N PRO A 44 -0.48 -19.91 7.01
CA PRO A 44 -1.38 -20.72 6.17
C PRO A 44 -2.58 -21.29 6.94
N ASP A 45 -2.53 -21.28 8.27
CA ASP A 45 -3.55 -21.76 9.20
C ASP A 45 -4.58 -20.69 9.58
N TRP A 46 -4.32 -19.41 9.29
CA TRP A 46 -5.22 -18.32 9.64
C TRP A 46 -6.43 -18.26 8.71
N THR A 47 -7.58 -17.87 9.27
CA THR A 47 -8.77 -17.61 8.45
C THR A 47 -8.64 -16.28 7.70
N ASP A 48 -9.45 -16.11 6.66
CA ASP A 48 -9.50 -14.84 5.92
C ASP A 48 -9.84 -13.66 6.84
N GLU A 49 -10.72 -13.84 7.84
CA GLU A 49 -11.04 -12.80 8.82
C GLU A 49 -9.83 -12.38 9.64
N GLU A 50 -9.01 -13.34 10.07
CA GLU A 50 -7.80 -13.09 10.85
C GLU A 50 -6.75 -12.34 10.03
N ILE A 51 -6.56 -12.76 8.77
CA ILE A 51 -5.69 -12.06 7.81
C ILE A 51 -6.19 -10.62 7.61
N GLN A 52 -7.49 -10.41 7.37
CA GLN A 52 -8.03 -9.08 7.14
C GLN A 52 -7.96 -8.19 8.40
N ARG A 53 -8.14 -8.76 9.59
CA ARG A 53 -7.95 -8.06 10.87
C ARG A 53 -6.51 -7.58 11.00
N GLU A 54 -5.54 -8.43 10.68
CA GLU A 54 -4.13 -8.09 10.76
C GLU A 54 -3.69 -7.06 9.72
N VAL A 55 -4.18 -7.17 8.48
CA VAL A 55 -3.96 -6.14 7.44
C VAL A 55 -4.51 -4.79 7.91
N ARG A 56 -5.72 -4.76 8.50
CA ARG A 56 -6.26 -3.53 9.08
C ARG A 56 -5.37 -2.99 10.19
N ARG A 57 -4.92 -3.85 11.11
CA ARG A 57 -4.02 -3.49 12.22
C ARG A 57 -2.75 -2.81 11.69
N VAL A 58 -2.05 -3.45 10.76
CA VAL A 58 -0.77 -2.96 10.21
C VAL A 58 -0.91 -1.58 9.55
N PHE A 59 -2.02 -1.33 8.85
CA PHE A 59 -2.24 -0.05 8.16
C PHE A 59 -3.00 0.99 8.98
N MET A 60 -3.59 0.63 10.14
CA MET A 60 -4.23 1.58 11.06
C MET A 60 -3.26 2.17 12.08
N TYR A 61 -2.20 1.45 12.46
CA TYR A 61 -1.22 1.93 13.45
C TYR A 61 0.02 2.58 12.82
N VAL A 62 -0.05 2.98 11.54
CA VAL A 62 0.88 3.97 11.00
C VAL A 62 0.37 5.35 11.43
N HIS A 63 0.49 5.64 12.72
CA HIS A 63 0.32 6.97 13.28
C HIS A 63 1.66 7.37 13.91
N ASP A 64 2.22 8.45 13.36
CA ASP A 64 3.41 9.24 13.74
C ASP A 64 4.81 8.61 13.66
#